data_AF-A0A6B2GBI4-F1
#
_entry.id   AF-A0A6B2GBI4-F1
#
_cell.length_a   1.000
_cell.length_b   1.000
_cell.length_c   1.000
_cell.angle_alpha   90.00
_cell.angle_beta   90.00
_cell.angle_gamma   90.00
#
_symmetry.space_group_name_H-M   'P 1'
#
loop_
_entity.id
_entity.type
_entity.pdbx_description
1 polymer ?
#
loop_
_entity_poly.entity_id
_entity_poly.type
_entity_poly.pdbx_seq_one_letter_code
_entity_poly.pdbx_strand_id
1 'polypeptide(L)'
;PPLLHLHLLRFVVNTVTYNYEKVCDRFEFPRQLQLDKYLSEESESKNKNDVYLLQSVLVHCGSTSGGHYIAYVSPNCDSIWYKFDDDIVSIVSEDDALESNFGSVNIYFYFIFRMKIFSVQLTLLICYFI
;
A
#
# COMPACT_ATOMS: atom_id res chain seq x y z
N PRO A 1 15.75 -0.34 2.59
CA PRO A 1 15.41 0.05 3.99
C PRO A 1 14.50 -1.03 4.60
N PRO A 2 14.44 -1.19 5.94
CA PRO A 2 13.56 -2.18 6.58
C PRO A 2 12.06 -2.00 6.28
N LEU A 3 11.62 -0.76 6.12
CA LEU A 3 10.25 -0.40 5.78
C LEU A 3 10.28 0.49 4.53
N LEU A 4 9.42 0.17 3.57
CA LEU A 4 9.31 0.84 2.28
C LEU A 4 7.89 1.36 2.11
N HIS A 5 7.75 2.69 2.06
CA HIS A 5 6.49 3.35 1.78
C HIS A 5 6.43 3.68 0.29
N LEU A 6 5.40 3.18 -0.40
CA LEU A 6 5.14 3.48 -1.81
C LEU A 6 3.84 4.26 -1.91
N HIS A 7 3.97 5.55 -2.23
CA HIS A 7 2.85 6.43 -2.49
C HIS A 7 2.56 6.45 -3.98
N LEU A 8 1.40 5.94 -4.40
CA LEU A 8 0.96 6.07 -5.78
C LEU A 8 0.47 7.49 -6.06
N LEU A 9 1.11 8.16 -7.02
CA LEU A 9 0.69 9.48 -7.50
C LEU A 9 -0.50 9.36 -8.45
N ARG A 10 -1.71 9.25 -7.90
CA ARG A 10 -2.97 9.07 -8.65
C ARG A 10 -3.75 10.38 -8.89
N PHE A 11 -3.04 11.44 -9.27
CA PHE A 11 -3.66 12.74 -9.56
C PHE A 11 -3.20 13.22 -10.93
N VAL A 12 -4.14 13.66 -11.76
CA VAL A 12 -3.87 14.26 -13.06
C VAL A 12 -4.59 15.61 -13.14
N VAL A 13 -3.96 16.58 -13.79
CA VAL A 13 -4.62 17.86 -14.07
C VAL A 13 -5.47 17.69 -15.33
N ASN A 14 -6.78 17.91 -15.21
CA ASN A 14 -7.64 18.02 -16.37
C ASN A 14 -7.37 19.37 -17.05
N THR A 15 -6.89 19.33 -18.28
CA THR A 15 -6.48 20.51 -19.04
C THR A 15 -7.64 21.37 -19.53
N VAL A 16 -8.87 20.83 -19.50
CA VAL A 16 -10.10 21.53 -19.90
C VAL A 16 -10.72 22.25 -18.70
N THR A 17 -10.84 21.57 -17.56
CA THR A 17 -11.46 22.13 -16.34
C THR A 17 -10.45 22.83 -15.42
N TYR A 18 -9.15 22.67 -15.67
CA TYR A 18 -8.04 23.12 -14.82
C TYR A 18 -8.12 22.61 -13.37
N ASN A 19 -8.81 21.49 -13.15
CA ASN A 19 -8.95 20.85 -11.85
C ASN A 19 -8.10 19.59 -11.74
N TYR A 20 -7.73 19.24 -10.49
CA TYR A 20 -7.13 17.95 -10.20
C TYR A 20 -8.18 16.86 -10.18
N GLU A 21 -7.97 15.85 -11.03
CA GLU A 21 -8.80 14.67 -11.11
C GLU A 21 -8.07 13.44 -10.59
N LYS A 22 -8.86 12.52 -10.06
CA LYS A 22 -8.39 11.24 -9.54
C LYS A 22 -8.14 10.27 -10.68
N VAL A 23 -6.97 9.64 -10.69
CA VAL A 23 -6.68 8.51 -11.59
C VAL A 23 -7.20 7.23 -10.93
N CYS A 24 -8.34 6.71 -11.41
CA CYS A 24 -8.98 5.49 -10.90
C CYS A 24 -8.56 4.22 -11.65
N ASP A 25 -7.58 4.32 -12.56
CA ASP A 25 -7.14 3.21 -13.40
C ASP A 25 -6.65 2.03 -12.57
N ARG A 26 -6.87 0.83 -13.09
CA ARG A 26 -6.40 -0.40 -12.47
C ARG A 26 -4.86 -0.40 -12.38
N PHE A 27 -4.34 -0.62 -11.19
CA PHE A 27 -2.94 -0.81 -10.88
C PHE A 27 -2.82 -1.99 -9.93
N GLU A 28 -2.16 -3.03 -10.40
CA GLU A 28 -1.90 -4.21 -9.59
C GLU A 28 -0.60 -4.02 -8.80
N PHE A 29 -0.60 -4.48 -7.55
CA PHE A 29 0.58 -4.51 -6.70
C PHE A 29 0.76 -5.91 -6.14
N PRO A 30 2.01 -6.43 -6.10
CA PRO A 30 2.23 -7.79 -5.70
C PRO A 30 2.27 -7.93 -4.17
N ARG A 31 1.93 -9.13 -3.69
CA ARG A 31 2.11 -9.50 -2.27
C ARG A 31 3.57 -9.53 -1.84
N GLN A 32 4.46 -9.87 -2.78
CA GLN A 32 5.91 -9.94 -2.61
C GLN A 32 6.57 -9.06 -3.67
N LEU A 33 7.44 -8.15 -3.25
CA LEU A 33 8.10 -7.18 -4.12
C LEU A 33 9.61 -7.42 -4.09
N GLN A 34 10.15 -7.80 -5.25
CA GLN A 34 11.58 -7.92 -5.51
C GLN A 34 12.08 -6.64 -6.18
N LEU A 35 13.11 -6.02 -5.61
CA LEU A 35 13.67 -4.76 -6.11
C LEU A 35 15.03 -4.91 -6.75
N ASP A 36 15.57 -6.13 -6.87
CA ASP A 36 16.94 -6.40 -7.33
C ASP A 36 17.27 -5.70 -8.67
N LYS A 37 16.30 -5.67 -9.59
CA LYS A 37 16.44 -5.03 -10.91
C LYS A 37 16.58 -3.50 -10.86
N TYR A 38 16.19 -2.87 -9.75
CA TYR A 38 16.26 -1.42 -9.54
C TYR A 38 17.47 -1.01 -8.68
N LEU A 39 18.20 -1.98 -8.14
CA LEU A 39 19.39 -1.72 -7.34
C LEU A 39 20.61 -1.47 -8.23
N SER A 40 21.49 -0.56 -7.81
CA SER A 40 22.76 -0.33 -8.49
C SER A 40 23.68 -1.55 -8.37
N GLU A 41 24.58 -1.72 -9.35
CA GLU A 41 25.60 -2.79 -9.32
C GLU A 41 26.48 -2.72 -8.07
N GLU A 42 26.70 -1.52 -7.50
CA GLU A 42 27.52 -1.37 -6.28
C GLU A 42 26.76 -1.69 -4.98
N SER A 43 25.46 -1.96 -5.04
CA SER A 43 24.67 -2.19 -3.84
C SER A 43 24.94 -3.56 -3.22
N GLU A 44 25.19 -3.58 -1.92
CA GLU A 44 25.41 -4.83 -1.17
C GLU A 44 24.18 -5.76 -1.20
N SER A 45 22.99 -5.23 -1.49
CA SER A 45 21.74 -5.99 -1.52
C SER A 45 21.44 -6.66 -2.86
N LYS A 46 22.17 -6.34 -3.95
CA LYS A 46 21.85 -6.84 -5.30
C LYS A 46 21.88 -8.37 -5.43
N ASN A 47 22.64 -9.04 -4.58
CA ASN A 47 22.77 -10.51 -4.56
C ASN A 47 22.16 -11.15 -3.29
N LYS A 48 21.45 -10.37 -2.45
CA LYS A 48 20.87 -10.86 -1.19
C LYS A 48 19.45 -11.41 -1.36
N ASN A 49 18.83 -11.26 -2.54
CA ASN A 49 17.43 -11.63 -2.79
C ASN A 49 16.50 -11.03 -1.73
N ASP A 50 16.67 -9.74 -1.42
CA ASP A 50 15.89 -9.06 -0.40
C ASP A 50 14.44 -8.90 -0.87
N VAL A 51 13.53 -9.70 -0.32
CA VAL A 51 12.10 -9.65 -0.65
C VAL A 51 11.36 -8.77 0.34
N TYR A 52 10.61 -7.80 -0.18
CA TYR A 52 9.64 -7.04 0.58
C TYR A 52 8.30 -7.75 0.57
N LEU A 53 7.67 -7.85 1.75
CA LEU A 53 6.33 -8.36 1.92
C LEU A 53 5.38 -7.19 2.09
N LEU A 54 4.27 -7.21 1.36
CA LEU A 54 3.20 -6.24 1.59
C LEU A 54 2.67 -6.41 3.02
N GLN A 55 2.70 -5.32 3.79
CA GLN A 55 2.25 -5.32 5.19
C GLN A 55 0.94 -4.56 5.36
N SER A 56 0.77 -3.45 4.63
CA SER A 56 -0.50 -2.73 4.64
C SER A 56 -0.81 -2.02 3.34
N VAL A 57 -2.11 -1.82 3.13
CA VAL A 57 -2.70 -1.10 2.01
C VAL A 57 -3.61 -0.03 2.61
N LEU A 58 -3.26 1.24 2.43
CA LEU A 58 -4.10 2.36 2.82
C LEU A 58 -4.92 2.79 1.62
N VAL A 59 -6.22 2.94 1.82
CA VAL A 59 -7.20 3.12 0.76
C VAL A 59 -7.91 4.44 0.97
N HIS A 60 -7.98 5.30 -0.04
CA HIS A 60 -8.76 6.53 0.03
C HIS A 60 -9.98 6.48 -0.91
N CYS A 61 -11.15 6.39 -0.30
CA CYS A 61 -12.45 6.34 -0.94
C CYS A 61 -12.97 7.77 -1.14
N GLY A 62 -13.33 8.15 -2.37
CA GLY A 62 -13.84 9.49 -2.67
C GLY A 62 -12.99 10.26 -3.68
N SER A 63 -13.12 11.59 -3.65
CA SER A 63 -12.61 12.52 -4.65
C SER A 63 -11.32 13.22 -4.21
N THR A 64 -10.78 14.10 -5.06
CA THR A 64 -9.63 14.95 -4.72
C THR A 64 -9.94 15.99 -3.66
N SER A 65 -11.21 16.41 -3.53
CA SER A 65 -11.66 17.44 -2.59
C SER A 65 -12.17 16.90 -1.26
N GLY A 66 -12.28 15.57 -1.12
CA GLY A 66 -12.75 14.93 0.09
C GLY A 66 -13.04 13.44 -0.10
N GLY A 67 -12.85 12.69 0.97
CA GLY A 67 -13.04 11.24 1.00
C GLY A 67 -12.76 10.64 2.37
N HIS A 68 -12.65 9.32 2.40
CA HIS A 68 -12.55 8.48 3.60
C HIS A 68 -11.35 7.55 3.48
N TYR A 69 -10.57 7.41 4.56
CA TYR A 69 -9.39 6.55 4.57
C TYR A 69 -9.68 5.24 5.32
N ILE A 70 -9.31 4.12 4.70
CA ILE A 70 -9.44 2.77 5.26
C ILE A 70 -8.06 2.12 5.18
N ALA A 71 -7.65 1.40 6.22
CA ALA A 71 -6.38 0.67 6.20
C ALA A 71 -6.61 -0.85 6.26
N TYR A 72 -5.99 -1.59 5.33
CA TYR A 72 -5.85 -3.03 5.40
C TYR A 72 -4.45 -3.35 5.93
N VAL A 73 -4.34 -4.15 6.98
CA VAL A 73 -3.05 -4.47 7.61
C VAL A 73 -2.94 -5.97 7.84
N SER A 74 -1.81 -6.56 7.46
CA SER A 74 -1.37 -7.89 7.87
C SER A 74 -0.12 -7.73 8.76
N PRO A 75 -0.28 -7.61 10.10
CA PRO A 75 0.81 -7.24 11.00
C PRO A 75 2.02 -8.19 10.92
N ASN A 76 1.73 -9.48 10.80
CA ASN A 76 2.71 -10.56 10.74
C ASN A 76 3.09 -10.96 9.31
N CYS A 77 2.45 -10.36 8.30
CA CYS A 77 2.59 -10.75 6.90
C CYS A 77 2.29 -12.25 6.67
N ASP A 78 1.33 -12.82 7.40
CA ASP A 78 0.93 -14.25 7.45
C ASP A 78 -0.41 -14.53 6.74
N SER A 79 -0.81 -13.65 5.81
CA SER A 79 -2.06 -13.72 5.03
C SER A 79 -3.35 -13.53 5.82
N ILE A 80 -3.26 -13.24 7.13
CA ILE A 80 -4.39 -12.72 7.90
C ILE A 80 -4.42 -11.21 7.72
N TRP A 81 -5.55 -10.69 7.24
CA TRP A 81 -5.75 -9.27 6.97
C TRP A 81 -6.83 -8.70 7.87
N TYR A 82 -6.57 -7.51 8.36
CA TYR A 82 -7.49 -6.72 9.17
C TYR A 82 -7.82 -5.44 8.43
N LYS A 83 -9.11 -5.15 8.26
CA LYS A 83 -9.61 -3.86 7.78
C LYS A 83 -9.88 -2.97 9.00
N PHE A 84 -9.23 -1.82 9.02
CA PHE A 84 -9.44 -0.73 9.97
C PHE A 84 -10.22 0.37 9.25
N ASP A 85 -11.45 0.58 9.70
CA ASP A 85 -12.40 1.55 9.18
C ASP A 85 -12.93 2.35 10.37
N ASP A 86 -12.25 3.45 10.70
CA ASP A 86 -12.43 4.24 11.92
C ASP A 86 -12.43 3.40 13.21
N ASP A 87 -13.59 3.27 13.87
CA ASP A 87 -13.80 2.54 15.11
C ASP A 87 -14.11 1.04 14.88
N ILE A 88 -14.22 0.61 13.62
CA ILE A 88 -14.54 -0.76 13.24
C ILE A 88 -13.27 -1.47 12.75
N VAL A 89 -12.97 -2.58 13.39
CA VAL A 89 -11.91 -3.51 12.96
C VAL A 89 -12.54 -4.85 12.61
N SER A 90 -12.29 -5.33 11.38
CA SER A 90 -12.79 -6.62 10.91
C SER A 90 -11.70 -7.45 10.25
N ILE A 91 -11.85 -8.77 10.29
CA ILE A 91 -10.99 -9.69 9.53
C ILE A 91 -11.54 -9.77 8.12
N VAL A 92 -10.66 -9.69 7.12
CA VAL A 92 -11.02 -9.77 5.70
C VAL A 92 -10.12 -10.76 4.98
N SER A 93 -10.53 -11.17 3.77
CA SER A 93 -9.69 -12.02 2.93
C SER A 93 -8.51 -11.23 2.33
N GLU A 94 -7.49 -11.96 1.86
CA GLU A 94 -6.39 -11.32 1.13
C GLU A 94 -6.89 -10.67 -0.17
N ASP A 95 -7.88 -11.27 -0.84
CA ASP A 95 -8.48 -10.73 -2.07
C ASP A 95 -9.22 -9.40 -1.81
N ASP A 96 -9.87 -9.27 -0.65
CA ASP A 96 -10.48 -8.00 -0.21
C ASP A 96 -9.43 -6.93 0.06
N ALA A 97 -8.27 -7.31 0.60
CA ALA A 97 -7.18 -6.40 0.90
C ALA A 97 -6.35 -6.01 -0.33
N LEU A 98 -6.24 -6.89 -1.33
CA LEU A 98 -5.39 -6.70 -2.51
C LEU A 98 -6.21 -6.45 -3.78
N GLU A 99 -6.89 -7.47 -4.30
CA GLU A 99 -7.48 -7.43 -5.64
C GLU A 99 -8.62 -6.42 -5.75
N SER A 100 -9.47 -6.37 -4.72
CA SER A 100 -10.55 -5.37 -4.60
C SER A 100 -10.02 -3.93 -4.56
N ASN A 101 -8.71 -3.79 -4.34
CA ASN A 101 -7.99 -2.54 -4.18
C ASN A 101 -7.03 -2.25 -5.35
N PHE A 102 -7.14 -2.94 -6.49
CA PHE A 102 -6.33 -2.59 -7.67
C PHE A 102 -6.85 -1.35 -8.41
N GLY A 103 -8.13 -1.02 -8.28
CA GLY A 103 -8.74 0.11 -8.97
C GLY A 103 -10.23 -0.08 -9.07
N SER A 104 -10.97 1.00 -8.85
CA SER A 104 -12.41 1.09 -9.04
C SER A 104 -12.80 2.56 -9.01
N VAL A 105 -13.97 2.88 -9.57
CA VAL A 105 -14.52 4.24 -9.53
C VAL A 105 -14.60 4.66 -8.05
N ASN A 106 -13.84 5.69 -7.67
CA ASN A 106 -13.74 6.27 -6.33
C ASN A 106 -12.72 5.67 -5.34
N ILE A 107 -11.72 4.88 -5.73
CA ILE A 107 -10.71 4.35 -4.76
C ILE A 107 -9.25 4.73 -5.09
N TYR A 108 -8.49 5.24 -4.11
CA TYR A 108 -7.04 5.50 -4.13
C TYR A 108 -6.35 4.45 -3.26
N PHE A 109 -5.06 4.23 -3.49
CA PHE A 109 -4.26 3.30 -2.70
C PHE A 109 -2.88 3.89 -2.39
N TYR A 110 -2.40 3.65 -1.18
CA TYR A 110 -1.01 3.77 -0.77
C TYR A 110 -0.60 2.39 -0.26
N PHE A 111 0.63 1.97 -0.55
CA PHE A 111 1.13 0.67 -0.12
C PHE A 111 2.30 0.84 0.83
N ILE A 112 2.29 0.04 1.88
CA ILE A 112 3.41 -0.05 2.81
C ILE A 112 3.92 -1.48 2.76
N PHE A 113 5.13 -1.60 2.25
CA PHE A 113 5.88 -2.83 2.13
C PHE A 113 6.89 -2.92 3.27
N ARG A 114 6.92 -4.05 3.95
CA ARG A 114 7.87 -4.36 5.00
C ARG A 114 8.91 -5.34 4.47
N MET A 115 10.19 -5.01 4.60
CA MET A 115 11.26 -5.93 4.26
C MET A 115 11.21 -7.12 5.24
N LYS A 116 11.32 -8.35 4.74
CA LYS A 116 11.40 -9.55 5.56
C LYS A 116 12.75 -9.60 6.28
N ILE A 117 13.00 -8.69 7.21
CA ILE A 117 14.12 -8.80 8.14
C ILE A 117 13.70 -9.81 9.20
N PHE A 118 14.46 -10.90 9.32
CA PHE A 118 14.34 -11.83 10.43
C PHE A 118 14.30 -11.06 11.75
N SER A 119 13.20 -11.22 12.49
CA SER A 119 13.06 -10.86 13.91
C SER A 119 13.31 -9.38 14.26
N VAL A 120 12.40 -8.48 13.89
CA VAL A 120 12.14 -7.30 14.71
C VAL A 120 10.63 -7.12 14.86
N GLN A 121 10.13 -7.41 16.04
CA GLN A 121 8.73 -7.15 16.42
C GLN A 121 8.53 -5.63 16.38
N LEU A 122 7.64 -5.14 15.51
CA LEU A 122 7.35 -3.70 15.44
C LEU A 122 5.86 -3.45 15.61
N THR A 123 5.56 -2.90 16.78
CA THR A 123 4.30 -2.30 17.21
C THR A 123 4.25 -0.85 16.71
N LEU A 124 3.03 -0.37 16.40
CA LEU A 124 2.64 1.02 16.05
C LEU A 124 2.93 1.47 14.60
N LEU A 125 1.98 1.20 13.70
CA LEU A 125 1.83 1.95 12.45
C LEU A 125 0.48 2.69 12.31
N ILE A 126 -0.45 2.48 13.25
CA ILE A 126 -1.82 3.01 13.13
C ILE A 126 -1.90 4.50 13.53
N CYS A 127 -0.97 5.01 14.35
CA CYS A 127 -1.05 6.39 14.87
C CYS A 127 -0.54 7.49 13.92
N TYR A 128 0.02 7.18 12.74
CA TYR A 128 0.60 8.20 11.84
C TYR A 128 -0.32 8.61 10.69
N PHE A 129 -1.50 8.01 10.56
CA PHE A 129 -2.41 8.22 9.42
C PHE A 129 -3.83 8.66 9.80
N ILE A 130 -4.09 8.97 11.08
CA ILE A 130 -5.29 9.67 11.58
C ILE A 130 -4.82 11.02 12.12
#